data_AF-A0A661GUF0-F1
#
_entry.id   AF-A0A661GUF0-F1
#
_cell.length_a   1.000
_cell.length_b   1.000
_cell.length_c   1.000
_cell.angle_alpha   90.00
_cell.angle_beta   90.00
_cell.angle_gamma   90.00
#
_symmetry.space_group_name_H-M   'P 1'
#
loop_
_entity.id
_entity.type
_entity.pdbx_description
1 polymer ?
#
loop_
_entity_poly.entity_id
_entity_poly.type
_entity_poly.pdbx_seq_one_letter_code
_entity_poly.pdbx_strand_id
1 'polypeptide(L)'
;MVDEAAEKKFRSRYPALWKRWKNKHPGKPEKEKKPPPANHRRAWTAKEERDLLYLWGAQRTVTLAKKFGRTAYGINDKAKMLGLGPARQGKITLTAFAKMSGFNRSTIKLAAKRLNIYLRKSLRVDPRWSVQTPNTWYAVTEEQQGVILHELLSHPDGERYRARRKGEWESREPPRCLGCAGTEIKHYALGLCTRCYDKDRRRRKREEQGR
;
A
#
# COMPACT_ATOMS: atom_id res chain seq x y z
N MET A 1 15.13 14.13 -28.34
CA MET A 1 16.03 13.43 -29.27
C MET A 1 17.42 13.94 -28.96
N VAL A 2 18.38 13.06 -28.71
CA VAL A 2 19.78 13.50 -28.55
C VAL A 2 20.25 13.86 -29.96
N ASP A 3 20.83 15.04 -30.12
CA ASP A 3 21.36 15.51 -31.40
C ASP A 3 22.42 14.51 -31.92
N GLU A 4 22.17 13.91 -33.09
CA GLU A 4 23.07 12.93 -33.72
C GLU A 4 24.48 13.49 -33.89
N ALA A 5 24.62 14.80 -34.12
CA ALA A 5 25.91 15.45 -34.25
C ALA A 5 26.66 15.49 -32.90
N ALA A 6 25.95 15.74 -31.80
CA ALA A 6 26.53 15.70 -30.45
C ALA A 6 26.95 14.28 -30.06
N GLU A 7 26.15 13.28 -30.41
CA GLU A 7 26.46 11.86 -30.16
C GLU A 7 27.69 11.41 -30.96
N LYS A 8 27.78 11.80 -32.25
CA LYS A 8 28.94 11.50 -33.10
C LYS A 8 30.22 12.17 -32.57
N LYS A 9 30.14 13.42 -32.12
CA LYS A 9 31.26 14.16 -31.52
C LYS A 9 31.72 13.53 -30.20
N PHE A 10 30.79 13.13 -29.34
CA PHE A 10 31.11 12.45 -28.08
C PHE A 10 31.75 11.07 -28.32
N ARG A 11 31.21 10.28 -29.26
CA ARG A 11 31.76 8.98 -29.67
C ARG A 11 33.19 9.09 -30.20
N SER A 12 33.47 10.14 -31.00
CA SER A 12 34.81 10.39 -31.53
C SER A 12 35.80 10.82 -30.44
N ARG A 13 35.37 11.68 -29.51
CA ARG A 13 36.24 12.27 -28.50
C ARG A 13 36.52 11.33 -27.32
N TYR A 14 35.60 10.42 -27.01
CA TYR A 14 35.69 9.53 -25.83
C TYR A 14 35.25 8.08 -26.13
N PRO A 15 36.00 7.32 -26.93
CA PRO A 15 35.58 5.98 -27.38
C PRO A 15 35.42 4.96 -26.23
N ALA A 16 36.24 5.05 -25.19
CA ALA A 16 36.15 4.17 -24.01
C ALA A 16 34.90 4.48 -23.15
N LEU A 17 34.60 5.76 -22.91
CA LEU A 17 33.40 6.18 -22.20
C LEU A 17 32.14 5.86 -22.99
N TRP A 18 32.18 5.99 -24.32
CA TRP A 18 31.08 5.62 -25.19
C TRP A 18 30.72 4.13 -25.09
N LYS A 19 31.72 3.24 -25.13
CA LYS A 19 31.50 1.79 -24.91
C LYS A 19 30.85 1.52 -23.54
N ARG A 20 31.35 2.15 -22.48
CA ARG A 20 30.80 2.01 -21.12
C ARG A 20 29.36 2.53 -21.03
N TRP A 21 29.06 3.64 -21.71
CA TRP A 21 27.72 4.23 -21.77
C TRP A 21 26.74 3.31 -22.52
N LYS A 22 27.12 2.78 -23.70
CA LYS A 22 26.29 1.81 -24.43
C LYS A 22 26.02 0.53 -23.64
N ASN A 23 27.01 0.02 -22.90
CA ASN A 23 26.81 -1.17 -22.07
C ASN A 23 25.90 -0.88 -20.86
N LYS A 24 25.91 0.34 -20.35
CA LYS A 24 25.03 0.77 -19.25
C LYS A 24 23.60 1.09 -19.73
N HIS A 25 23.47 1.45 -21.00
CA HIS A 25 22.21 1.73 -21.67
C HIS A 25 22.12 0.88 -22.93
N PRO A 26 22.03 -0.47 -22.80
CA PRO A 26 21.70 -1.29 -23.96
C PRO A 26 20.41 -0.69 -24.51
N GLY A 27 20.40 -0.36 -25.81
CA GLY A 27 19.25 0.25 -26.45
C GLY A 27 18.03 -0.53 -25.99
N LYS A 28 17.16 0.11 -25.19
CA LYS A 28 16.01 -0.60 -24.62
C LYS A 28 15.30 -1.18 -25.82
N PRO A 29 15.08 -2.51 -25.88
CA PRO A 29 14.35 -3.08 -27.01
C PRO A 29 13.10 -2.23 -27.16
N GLU A 30 12.92 -1.69 -28.37
CA GLU A 30 11.78 -0.83 -28.67
C GLU A 30 10.56 -1.63 -28.22
N LYS A 31 9.94 -1.18 -27.12
CA LYS A 31 8.88 -1.97 -26.51
C LYS A 31 7.79 -2.04 -27.56
N GLU A 32 7.58 -3.23 -28.11
CA GLU A 32 6.49 -3.49 -29.03
C GLU A 32 5.23 -2.83 -28.45
N LYS A 33 4.75 -1.81 -29.16
CA LYS A 33 3.57 -1.06 -28.73
C LYS A 33 2.42 -2.04 -28.80
N LYS A 34 1.98 -2.55 -27.65
CA LYS A 34 0.80 -3.42 -27.59
C LYS A 34 -0.35 -2.69 -28.29
N PRO A 35 -1.06 -3.35 -29.23
CA PRO A 35 -2.18 -2.73 -29.89
C PRO A 35 -3.20 -2.26 -28.85
N PRO A 36 -3.86 -1.12 -29.07
CA PRO A 36 -4.92 -0.67 -28.18
C PRO A 36 -6.03 -1.74 -28.11
N PRO A 37 -6.73 -1.87 -26.98
CA PRO A 37 -7.83 -2.83 -26.87
C PRO A 37 -8.88 -2.53 -27.95
N ALA A 38 -9.42 -3.58 -28.59
CA ALA A 38 -10.35 -3.47 -29.71
C ALA A 38 -11.53 -2.52 -29.42
N ASN A 39 -11.99 -2.49 -28.16
CA ASN A 39 -13.17 -1.72 -27.74
C ASN A 39 -12.88 -0.30 -27.23
N HIS A 40 -11.68 0.25 -27.42
CA HIS A 40 -11.36 1.58 -26.89
C HIS A 40 -12.19 2.74 -27.49
N ARG A 41 -12.75 2.57 -28.69
CA ARG A 41 -13.56 3.58 -29.40
C ARG A 41 -15.06 3.52 -29.14
N ARG A 42 -15.54 2.50 -28.40
CA ARG A 42 -16.98 2.34 -28.11
C ARG A 42 -17.52 3.54 -27.33
N ALA A 43 -18.76 3.95 -27.57
CA ALA A 43 -19.43 4.95 -26.72
C ALA A 43 -19.49 4.48 -25.25
N TRP A 44 -19.47 5.41 -24.29
CA TRP A 44 -19.62 5.08 -22.87
C TRP A 44 -21.06 4.70 -22.56
N THR A 45 -21.24 3.61 -21.84
CA THR A 45 -22.58 3.21 -21.37
C THR A 45 -22.90 3.87 -20.03
N ALA A 46 -24.17 4.14 -19.75
CA ALA A 46 -24.60 4.72 -18.47
C ALA A 46 -24.20 3.88 -17.24
N LYS A 47 -24.08 2.56 -17.40
CA LYS A 47 -23.55 1.67 -16.34
C LYS A 47 -22.06 1.92 -16.09
N GLU A 48 -21.25 2.00 -17.15
CA GLU A 48 -19.82 2.30 -17.02
C GLU A 48 -19.58 3.67 -16.37
N GLU A 49 -20.39 4.67 -16.70
CA GLU A 49 -20.29 6.01 -16.10
C GLU A 49 -20.60 5.98 -14.60
N ARG A 50 -21.69 5.31 -14.20
CA ARG A 50 -22.02 5.10 -12.78
C ARG A 50 -20.91 4.34 -12.03
N ASP A 51 -20.42 3.27 -12.62
CA ASP A 51 -19.32 2.49 -12.04
C ASP A 51 -18.04 3.34 -11.96
N LEU A 52 -17.76 4.17 -12.96
CA LEU A 52 -16.60 5.06 -12.96
C LEU A 52 -16.71 6.12 -11.86
N LEU A 53 -17.87 6.76 -11.68
CA LEU A 53 -18.12 7.70 -10.59
C LEU A 53 -17.80 7.06 -9.22
N TYR A 54 -18.27 5.83 -8.99
CA TYR A 54 -18.05 5.11 -7.74
C TYR A 54 -16.59 4.67 -7.54
N LEU A 55 -15.92 4.24 -8.60
CA LEU A 55 -14.58 3.65 -8.52
C LEU A 55 -13.44 4.66 -8.72
N TRP A 56 -13.75 5.88 -9.16
CA TRP A 56 -12.75 6.91 -9.42
C TRP A 56 -12.05 7.35 -8.13
N GLY A 57 -10.71 7.32 -8.13
CA GLY A 57 -9.91 7.53 -6.92
C GLY A 57 -9.82 6.31 -6.00
N ALA A 58 -10.75 5.36 -6.09
CA ALA A 58 -10.72 4.09 -5.35
C ALA A 58 -9.90 3.00 -6.04
N GLN A 59 -9.79 3.01 -7.36
CA GLN A 59 -8.98 2.06 -8.13
C GLN A 59 -7.92 2.76 -8.98
N ARG A 60 -6.84 2.04 -9.29
CA ARG A 60 -5.84 2.54 -10.26
C ARG A 60 -6.47 2.66 -11.63
N THR A 61 -6.15 3.73 -12.37
CA THR A 61 -6.65 3.96 -13.74
C THR A 61 -6.36 2.78 -14.67
N VAL A 62 -5.24 2.08 -14.50
CA VAL A 62 -4.89 0.88 -15.29
C VAL A 62 -5.83 -0.29 -14.99
N THR A 63 -6.27 -0.44 -13.75
CA THR A 63 -7.25 -1.47 -13.36
C THR A 63 -8.63 -1.14 -13.92
N LEU A 64 -9.04 0.13 -13.83
CA LEU A 64 -10.28 0.61 -14.45
C LEU A 64 -10.26 0.40 -15.97
N ALA A 65 -9.15 0.74 -16.62
CA ALA A 65 -8.93 0.53 -18.04
C ALA A 65 -9.13 -0.94 -18.44
N LYS A 66 -8.56 -1.88 -17.69
CA LYS A 66 -8.80 -3.32 -17.89
C LYS A 66 -10.26 -3.71 -17.65
N LYS A 67 -10.87 -3.21 -16.57
CA LYS A 67 -12.27 -3.52 -16.21
C LYS A 67 -13.26 -3.07 -17.28
N PHE A 68 -13.06 -1.89 -17.85
CA PHE A 68 -13.93 -1.32 -18.88
C PHE A 68 -13.51 -1.67 -20.31
N GLY A 69 -12.41 -2.41 -20.50
CA GLY A 69 -11.87 -2.71 -21.84
C GLY A 69 -11.43 -1.46 -22.62
N ARG A 70 -10.94 -0.42 -21.91
CA ARG A 70 -10.54 0.88 -22.46
C ARG A 70 -9.07 1.19 -22.17
N THR A 71 -8.56 2.27 -22.74
CA THR A 71 -7.21 2.77 -22.43
C THR A 71 -7.24 3.60 -21.15
N ALA A 72 -6.12 3.64 -20.40
CA ALA A 72 -6.02 4.50 -19.22
C ALA A 72 -6.23 5.99 -19.55
N TYR A 73 -5.84 6.41 -20.75
CA TYR A 73 -6.12 7.74 -21.27
C TYR A 73 -7.63 8.00 -21.39
N GLY A 74 -8.37 7.09 -22.03
CA GLY A 74 -9.82 7.23 -22.18
C GLY A 74 -10.59 7.24 -20.85
N ILE A 75 -10.11 6.49 -19.84
CA ILE A 75 -10.67 6.57 -18.48
C ILE A 75 -10.46 7.97 -17.88
N ASN A 76 -9.23 8.51 -17.95
CA ASN A 76 -8.93 9.83 -17.40
C ASN A 76 -9.72 10.94 -18.11
N ASP A 77 -9.83 10.85 -19.44
CA ASP A 77 -10.57 11.81 -20.24
C ASP A 77 -12.06 11.81 -19.90
N LYS A 78 -12.66 10.61 -19.80
CA LYS A 78 -14.06 10.50 -19.37
C LYS A 78 -14.27 11.03 -17.95
N ALA A 79 -13.36 10.75 -17.03
CA ALA A 79 -13.45 11.26 -15.66
C ALA A 79 -13.40 12.81 -15.63
N LYS A 80 -12.60 13.44 -16.50
CA LYS A 80 -12.61 14.90 -16.66
C LYS A 80 -13.96 15.41 -17.19
N MET A 81 -14.53 14.76 -18.21
CA MET A 81 -15.85 15.11 -18.76
C MET A 81 -16.96 15.01 -17.72
N LEU A 82 -16.88 14.03 -16.81
CA LEU A 82 -17.82 13.86 -15.69
C LEU A 82 -17.56 14.83 -14.53
N GLY A 83 -16.58 15.74 -14.63
CA GLY A 83 -16.26 16.69 -13.56
C GLY A 83 -15.58 16.08 -12.33
N LEU A 84 -15.11 14.83 -12.42
CA LEU A 84 -14.47 14.13 -11.29
C LEU A 84 -13.08 14.67 -10.93
N GLY A 85 -12.50 15.50 -11.79
CA GLY A 85 -11.16 16.07 -11.62
C GLY A 85 -10.05 15.01 -11.69
N PRO A 86 -8.79 15.35 -11.32
CA PRO A 86 -7.73 14.37 -11.19
C PRO A 86 -8.12 13.32 -10.16
N ALA A 87 -7.76 12.04 -10.35
CA ALA A 87 -8.03 10.97 -9.40
C ALA A 87 -7.51 11.38 -8.01
N ARG A 88 -8.41 11.92 -7.18
CA ARG A 88 -8.05 12.60 -5.95
C ARG A 88 -7.43 11.56 -5.04
N GLN A 89 -6.16 11.76 -4.69
CA GLN A 89 -5.64 11.13 -3.49
C GLN A 89 -6.49 11.70 -2.35
N GLY A 90 -6.99 10.87 -1.45
CA GLY A 90 -7.71 11.38 -0.28
C GLY A 90 -6.89 12.47 0.44
N LYS A 91 -7.53 13.24 1.31
CA LYS A 91 -6.76 14.16 2.18
C LYS A 91 -6.27 13.46 3.43
N ILE A 92 -6.99 12.42 3.85
CA ILE A 92 -6.78 11.77 5.14
C ILE A 92 -5.81 10.62 5.03
N THR A 93 -4.88 10.67 5.97
CA THR A 93 -3.84 9.68 6.11
C THR A 93 -4.40 8.43 6.79
N LEU A 94 -4.13 7.19 6.34
CA LEU A 94 -4.42 5.93 7.03
C LEU A 94 -4.09 5.95 8.53
N THR A 95 -3.04 6.66 8.94
CA THR A 95 -2.70 6.83 10.37
C THR A 95 -3.69 7.79 11.05
N ALA A 96 -4.04 8.91 10.42
CA ALA A 96 -5.12 9.78 10.92
C ALA A 96 -6.46 9.04 10.93
N PHE A 97 -6.79 8.29 9.87
CA PHE A 97 -8.00 7.48 9.78
C PHE A 97 -8.05 6.42 10.87
N ALA A 98 -6.93 5.73 11.16
CA ALA A 98 -6.81 4.83 12.30
C ALA A 98 -7.04 5.55 13.64
N LYS A 99 -6.46 6.74 13.82
CA LYS A 99 -6.65 7.55 15.04
C LYS A 99 -8.11 8.00 15.22
N MET A 100 -8.76 8.44 14.15
CA MET A 100 -10.16 8.91 14.15
C MET A 100 -11.15 7.78 14.35
N SER A 101 -10.95 6.65 13.66
CA SER A 101 -11.87 5.51 13.70
C SER A 101 -11.69 4.61 14.92
N GLY A 102 -10.55 4.71 15.61
CA GLY A 102 -10.15 3.83 16.70
C GLY A 102 -9.55 2.50 16.25
N PHE A 103 -9.71 2.11 14.98
CA PHE A 103 -9.20 0.83 14.47
C PHE A 103 -7.70 0.86 14.15
N ASN A 104 -7.03 -0.28 14.28
CA ASN A 104 -5.63 -0.41 13.86
C ASN A 104 -5.49 -0.30 12.32
N ARG A 105 -4.40 0.31 11.85
CA ARG A 105 -4.03 0.40 10.43
C ARG A 105 -4.06 -0.95 9.71
N SER A 106 -3.65 -2.04 10.36
CA SER A 106 -3.68 -3.39 9.76
C SER A 106 -5.12 -3.85 9.49
N THR A 107 -6.04 -3.60 10.42
CA THR A 107 -7.46 -3.92 10.25
C THR A 107 -8.07 -3.11 9.12
N ILE A 108 -7.80 -1.80 9.09
CA ILE A 108 -8.30 -0.91 8.03
C ILE A 108 -7.81 -1.39 6.66
N LYS A 109 -6.54 -1.82 6.55
CA LYS A 109 -6.00 -2.41 5.31
C LYS A 109 -6.71 -3.71 4.92
N LEU A 110 -7.03 -4.55 5.90
CA LEU A 110 -7.74 -5.81 5.66
C LEU A 110 -9.16 -5.56 5.15
N ALA A 111 -9.89 -4.64 5.79
CA ALA A 111 -11.24 -4.23 5.37
C ALA A 111 -11.21 -3.61 3.96
N ALA A 112 -10.30 -2.68 3.70
CA ALA A 112 -10.12 -2.10 2.36
C ALA A 112 -9.82 -3.18 1.30
N LYS A 113 -9.01 -4.20 1.63
CA LYS A 113 -8.72 -5.32 0.73
C LYS A 113 -9.97 -6.15 0.42
N ARG A 114 -10.82 -6.45 1.41
CA ARG A 114 -12.09 -7.19 1.22
C ARG A 114 -13.05 -6.43 0.32
N LEU A 115 -13.15 -5.12 0.52
CA LEU A 115 -13.94 -4.20 -0.30
C LEU A 115 -13.32 -3.90 -1.67
N ASN A 116 -12.14 -4.47 -1.97
CA ASN A 116 -11.37 -4.20 -3.19
C ASN A 116 -11.09 -2.69 -3.41
N ILE A 117 -10.92 -1.94 -2.32
CA ILE A 117 -10.53 -0.53 -2.31
C ILE A 117 -9.00 -0.44 -2.34
N TYR A 118 -8.47 0.25 -3.34
CA TYR A 118 -7.03 0.39 -3.51
C TYR A 118 -6.49 1.58 -2.71
N LEU A 119 -5.89 1.29 -1.55
CA LEU A 119 -5.16 2.27 -0.76
C LEU A 119 -3.86 2.68 -1.49
N ARG A 120 -3.83 3.90 -2.05
CA ARG A 120 -2.65 4.42 -2.74
C ARG A 120 -1.56 4.78 -1.71
N LYS A 121 -0.29 4.58 -2.08
CA LYS A 121 0.83 5.18 -1.35
C LYS A 121 0.90 6.66 -1.72
N SER A 122 0.93 7.54 -0.73
CA SER A 122 1.04 8.98 -0.95
C SER A 122 2.49 9.27 -1.25
N LEU A 123 2.73 9.95 -2.37
CA LEU A 123 4.01 10.59 -2.65
C LEU A 123 3.97 11.99 -2.05
N ARG A 124 3.70 12.12 -0.74
CA ARG A 124 3.95 13.40 -0.09
C ARG A 124 5.46 13.54 0.04
N VAL A 125 6.01 14.40 -0.78
CA VAL A 125 7.24 15.11 -0.46
C VAL A 125 6.84 16.01 0.71
N ASP A 126 7.30 15.70 1.91
CA ASP A 126 7.15 16.63 3.03
C ASP A 126 7.95 17.88 2.65
N PRO A 127 7.36 19.08 2.55
CA PRO A 127 8.08 20.27 2.12
C PRO A 127 9.24 20.64 3.06
N ARG A 128 9.24 20.15 4.31
CA ARG A 128 10.36 20.33 5.25
C ARG A 128 11.48 19.31 5.07
N TRP A 129 11.27 18.22 4.35
CA TRP A 129 12.24 17.14 4.18
C TRP A 129 12.41 16.81 2.70
N SER A 130 13.56 17.16 2.11
CA SER A 130 13.97 16.75 0.75
C SER A 130 14.13 15.23 0.60
N VAL A 131 14.04 14.49 1.71
CA VAL A 131 14.06 13.04 1.73
C VAL A 131 12.63 12.52 1.59
N GLN A 132 12.34 11.94 0.43
CA GLN A 132 11.15 11.10 0.25
C GLN A 132 11.18 10.01 1.34
N THR A 133 10.37 10.13 2.39
CA THR A 133 10.18 9.03 3.31
C THR A 133 9.16 8.08 2.66
N PRO A 134 9.57 6.89 2.15
CA PRO A 134 8.73 6.04 1.30
C PRO A 134 7.58 5.34 2.07
N ASN A 135 7.32 5.75 3.31
CA ASN A 135 6.58 4.95 4.29
C ASN A 135 5.24 5.57 4.74
N THR A 136 4.84 6.74 4.24
CA THR A 136 3.57 7.38 4.59
C THR A 136 2.44 6.98 3.61
N TRP A 137 1.69 5.95 4.01
CA TRP A 137 0.65 5.27 3.23
C TRP A 137 -0.67 6.04 3.09
N TYR A 138 -0.79 7.10 2.30
CA TYR A 138 -2.04 7.90 2.24
C TYR A 138 -2.59 8.06 0.79
N ALA A 139 -3.89 8.11 0.52
CA ALA A 139 -4.93 8.66 1.36
C ALA A 139 -6.34 8.19 0.97
N VAL A 140 -7.12 7.89 2.00
CA VAL A 140 -8.49 7.39 1.93
C VAL A 140 -9.40 8.58 1.66
N THR A 141 -10.24 8.54 0.63
CA THR A 141 -11.25 9.59 0.43
C THR A 141 -12.29 9.54 1.55
N GLU A 142 -13.08 10.59 1.75
CA GLU A 142 -14.13 10.59 2.79
C GLU A 142 -15.18 9.50 2.52
N GLU A 143 -15.50 9.26 1.24
CA GLU A 143 -16.40 8.21 0.81
C GLU A 143 -15.83 6.82 1.12
N GLN A 144 -14.54 6.61 0.80
CA GLN A 144 -13.85 5.36 1.15
C GLN A 144 -13.79 5.14 2.66
N GLN A 145 -13.63 6.21 3.46
CA GLN A 145 -13.67 6.09 4.92
C GLN A 145 -15.03 5.60 5.38
N GLY A 146 -16.12 6.16 4.85
CA GLY A 146 -17.48 5.73 5.17
C GLY A 146 -17.70 4.25 4.87
N VAL A 147 -17.34 3.79 3.67
CA VAL A 147 -17.51 2.38 3.28
C VAL A 147 -16.65 1.45 4.13
N ILE A 148 -15.39 1.83 4.38
CA ILE A 148 -14.49 1.02 5.21
C ILE A 148 -14.98 0.97 6.67
N LEU A 149 -15.44 2.10 7.22
CA LEU A 149 -16.01 2.14 8.57
C LEU A 149 -17.25 1.27 8.66
N HIS A 150 -18.16 1.37 7.71
CA HIS A 150 -19.37 0.55 7.67
C HIS A 150 -19.03 -0.94 7.67
N GLU A 151 -18.09 -1.38 6.81
CA GLU A 151 -17.60 -2.76 6.79
C GLU A 151 -17.00 -3.18 8.14
N LEU A 152 -16.15 -2.33 8.73
CA LEU A 152 -15.52 -2.61 10.02
C LEU A 152 -16.51 -2.71 11.18
N LEU A 153 -17.58 -1.92 11.14
CA LEU A 153 -18.64 -1.92 12.16
C LEU A 153 -19.63 -3.07 12.00
N SER A 154 -19.90 -3.47 10.77
CA SER A 154 -20.84 -4.56 10.45
C SER A 154 -20.21 -5.95 10.58
N HIS A 155 -18.87 -6.03 10.58
CA HIS A 155 -18.18 -7.30 10.70
C HIS A 155 -18.34 -7.87 12.13
N PRO A 156 -18.61 -9.18 12.32
CA PRO A 156 -18.78 -9.78 13.65
C PRO A 156 -17.58 -9.57 14.59
N ASP A 157 -16.37 -9.60 14.03
CA ASP A 157 -15.12 -9.31 14.76
C ASP A 157 -14.79 -7.80 14.87
N GLY A 158 -15.68 -6.90 14.44
CA GLY A 158 -15.45 -5.45 14.40
C GLY A 158 -15.02 -4.89 15.75
N GLU A 159 -15.67 -5.29 16.84
CA GLU A 159 -15.29 -4.89 18.20
C GLU A 159 -13.92 -5.40 18.61
N ARG A 160 -13.57 -6.64 18.26
CA ARG A 160 -12.23 -7.21 18.50
C ARG A 160 -11.15 -6.40 17.77
N TYR A 161 -11.50 -5.76 16.65
CA TYR A 161 -10.59 -4.97 15.83
C TYR A 161 -10.49 -3.49 16.15
N ARG A 162 -11.42 -2.90 16.92
CA ARG A 162 -11.32 -1.50 17.43
C ARG A 162 -10.10 -1.26 18.31
N ALA A 163 -9.25 -2.27 18.50
CA ALA A 163 -8.09 -2.31 19.35
C ALA A 163 -8.55 -2.15 20.82
N ARG A 164 -8.25 -3.09 21.73
CA ARG A 164 -6.89 -3.27 22.24
C ARG A 164 -6.01 -2.03 22.02
N ARG A 165 -6.54 -0.83 22.35
CA ARG A 165 -5.70 0.30 22.72
C ARG A 165 -4.74 -0.23 23.79
N LYS A 166 -3.53 0.31 23.82
CA LYS A 166 -2.48 -0.03 24.77
C LYS A 166 -2.90 0.27 26.21
N GLY A 167 -3.82 -0.54 26.74
CA GLY A 167 -4.56 -0.38 27.99
C GLY A 167 -5.87 -1.14 27.76
N GLU A 168 -6.03 -2.39 28.14
CA GLU A 168 -5.38 -3.16 29.20
C GLU A 168 -4.36 -4.19 28.68
N TRP A 169 -3.10 -3.81 28.60
CA TRP A 169 -2.18 -4.54 29.47
C TRP A 169 -2.13 -3.70 30.74
N GLU A 170 -3.23 -3.65 31.49
CA GLU A 170 -3.11 -3.45 32.94
C GLU A 170 -1.98 -4.37 33.35
N SER A 171 -0.99 -3.80 34.04
CA SER A 171 0.20 -4.40 34.62
C SER A 171 0.02 -5.83 35.16
N ARG A 172 -0.18 -6.79 34.26
CA ARG A 172 0.01 -8.21 34.43
C ARG A 172 1.32 -8.59 33.74
N GLU A 173 2.31 -7.71 33.75
CA GLU A 173 3.65 -8.24 33.93
C GLU A 173 3.58 -8.86 35.31
N PRO A 174 3.53 -10.21 35.42
CA PRO A 174 3.54 -10.81 36.73
C PRO A 174 4.81 -10.28 37.40
N PRO A 175 4.74 -9.80 38.67
CA PRO A 175 5.91 -9.21 39.34
C PRO A 175 7.10 -10.17 39.37
N ARG A 176 6.83 -11.46 39.11
CA ARG A 176 7.78 -12.54 39.04
C ARG A 176 7.51 -13.39 37.80
N CYS A 177 8.58 -13.93 37.24
CA CYS A 177 8.48 -14.87 36.12
C CYS A 177 7.63 -16.08 36.51
N LEU A 178 6.60 -16.43 35.74
CA LEU A 178 5.77 -17.62 36.02
C LEU A 178 6.56 -18.94 35.96
N GLY A 179 7.69 -18.96 35.24
CA GLY A 179 8.52 -20.16 35.08
C GLY A 179 9.58 -20.38 36.16
N CYS A 180 10.13 -19.31 36.75
CA CYS A 180 11.20 -19.43 37.75
C CYS A 180 10.95 -18.66 39.05
N ALA A 181 9.84 -17.92 39.15
CA ALA A 181 9.42 -17.08 40.28
C ALA A 181 10.44 -16.04 40.78
N GLY A 182 11.66 -15.96 40.23
CA GLY A 182 12.77 -15.27 40.89
C GLY A 182 13.39 -14.09 40.16
N THR A 183 13.04 -13.83 38.89
CA THR A 183 13.73 -12.78 38.11
C THR A 183 12.85 -11.54 37.92
N GLU A 184 13.36 -10.38 38.34
CA GLU A 184 12.87 -9.02 38.00
C GLU A 184 13.25 -8.60 36.55
N ILE A 185 13.89 -9.51 35.80
CA ILE A 185 14.24 -9.28 34.39
C ILE A 185 12.95 -9.13 33.58
N LYS A 186 12.95 -8.16 32.65
CA LYS A 186 11.87 -7.91 31.67
C LYS A 186 11.20 -9.19 31.16
N HIS A 187 9.89 -9.29 31.37
CA HIS A 187 9.08 -10.42 30.92
C HIS A 187 8.60 -10.21 29.48
N TYR A 188 8.55 -11.29 28.71
CA TYR A 188 7.95 -11.29 27.38
C TYR A 188 6.47 -11.70 27.45
N ALA A 189 5.80 -11.68 26.30
CA ALA A 189 4.47 -12.29 26.16
C ALA A 189 4.47 -13.69 26.79
N LEU A 190 3.47 -13.99 27.63
CA LEU A 190 3.32 -15.16 28.53
C LEU A 190 3.82 -15.00 29.98
N GLY A 191 4.33 -13.83 30.39
CA GLY A 191 4.75 -13.62 31.78
C GLY A 191 6.01 -14.40 32.17
N LEU A 192 6.82 -14.78 31.18
CA LEU A 192 8.09 -15.47 31.36
C LEU A 192 9.25 -14.49 31.15
N CYS A 193 10.30 -14.59 31.97
CA CYS A 193 11.56 -13.88 31.71
C CYS A 193 12.24 -14.45 30.47
N THR A 194 13.21 -13.72 29.89
CA THR A 194 13.94 -14.11 28.68
C THR A 194 14.42 -15.57 28.71
N ARG A 195 15.00 -16.02 29.82
CA ARG A 195 15.52 -17.38 29.98
C ARG A 195 14.42 -18.44 29.97
N CYS A 196 13.32 -18.21 30.70
CA CYS A 196 12.19 -19.14 30.75
C CYS A 196 11.44 -19.17 29.41
N TYR A 197 11.32 -18.02 28.74
CA TYR A 197 10.74 -17.94 27.41
C TYR A 197 11.54 -18.75 26.38
N ASP A 198 12.87 -18.63 26.38
CA ASP A 198 13.73 -19.41 25.49
C ASP A 198 13.70 -20.91 25.80
N LYS A 199 13.59 -21.28 27.09
CA LYS A 199 13.44 -22.69 27.50
C LYS A 199 12.11 -23.28 27.00
N ASP A 200 11.00 -22.57 27.19
CA ASP A 200 9.67 -23.00 26.70
C ASP A 200 9.66 -23.08 25.17
N ARG A 201 10.24 -22.09 24.48
CA ARG A 201 10.38 -22.10 23.02
C ARG A 201 11.18 -23.31 22.51
N ARG A 202 12.28 -23.67 23.19
CA ARG A 202 13.06 -24.88 22.86
C ARG A 202 12.28 -26.16 23.14
N ARG A 203 11.48 -26.21 24.22
CA ARG A 203 10.63 -27.38 24.55
C ARG A 203 9.60 -27.61 23.44
N ARG A 204 8.82 -26.59 23.07
CA ARG A 204 7.83 -26.67 21.98
C ARG A 204 8.45 -27.13 20.66
N LYS A 205 9.66 -26.64 20.35
CA LYS A 205 10.39 -27.04 19.15
C LYS A 205 10.82 -28.52 19.17
N ARG A 206 11.12 -29.09 20.34
CA ARG A 206 11.44 -30.53 20.48
C ARG A 206 10.19 -31.40 20.35
N GLU A 207 9.09 -30.98 21.00
CA GLU A 207 7.77 -31.61 20.88
C GLU A 207 7.31 -31.66 19.41
N GLU A 208 7.47 -30.55 18.67
CA GLU A 208 7.17 -30.47 17.23
C GLU A 208 8.08 -31.39 16.38
N GLN A 209 9.29 -31.66 16.84
CA GLN A 209 10.25 -32.57 16.20
C GLN A 209 10.09 -34.03 16.64
N GLY A 210 9.14 -34.35 17.53
CA GLY A 210 8.95 -35.69 18.08
C GLY A 210 10.13 -36.19 18.93
N ARG A 211 10.88 -35.29 19.56
CA ARG A 211 12.02 -35.59 20.45
C ARG A 211 11.70 -35.24 21.89
#